data_AF-A0A356NXR9-F1
#
_entry.id   AF-A0A356NXR9-F1
#
_cell.length_a   1.000
_cell.length_b   1.000
_cell.length_c   1.000
_cell.angle_alpha   90.00
_cell.angle_beta   90.00
_cell.angle_gamma   90.00
#
_symmetry.space_group_name_H-M   'P 1'
#
loop_
_entity.id
_entity.type
_entity.pdbx_description
1 polymer ?
#
loop_
_entity_poly.entity_id
_entity_poly.type
_entity_poly.pdbx_seq_one_letter_code
_entity_poly.pdbx_strand_id
1 'polypeptide(L)'
;MQNKPNTAKIRESVLFLLNNTSAGLDQYKIAKAIFLADVGHLNKFGRPITYDNYVAMKFGPVPSKTYDLLRHKPESLDVAIKKSNSSVNNYSALRQHEKLELSESDESELQQALA
;
A
#
# COMPACT_ATOMS: atom_id res chain seq x y z
N MET A 1 -18.03 -1.88 11.58
CA MET A 1 -18.03 -2.99 10.62
C MET A 1 -16.61 -3.22 10.17
N GLN A 2 -16.06 -4.43 10.27
CA GLN A 2 -14.72 -4.73 9.74
C GLN A 2 -14.88 -5.21 8.30
N ASN A 3 -14.13 -4.63 7.37
CA ASN A 3 -14.01 -5.14 6.02
C ASN A 3 -13.21 -6.46 6.04
N LYS A 4 -13.36 -7.26 4.99
CA LYS A 4 -12.44 -8.37 4.71
C LYS A 4 -11.35 -7.85 3.77
N PRO A 5 -10.10 -7.64 4.23
CA PRO A 5 -9.04 -7.13 3.38
C PRO A 5 -8.73 -8.07 2.23
N ASN A 6 -8.52 -7.52 1.04
CA ASN A 6 -8.10 -8.27 -0.14
C ASN A 6 -6.57 -8.28 -0.20
N THR A 7 -5.96 -9.38 0.22
CA THR A 7 -4.49 -9.51 0.29
C THR A 7 -3.82 -9.44 -1.08
N ALA A 8 -4.48 -9.87 -2.16
CA ALA A 8 -3.94 -9.77 -3.51
C ALA A 8 -3.88 -8.31 -3.95
N LYS A 9 -4.99 -7.56 -3.78
CA LYS A 9 -5.03 -6.11 -4.01
C LYS A 9 -4.01 -5.36 -3.16
N ILE A 10 -3.85 -5.72 -1.88
CA ILE A 10 -2.83 -5.10 -1.01
C ILE A 10 -1.43 -5.31 -1.58
N ARG A 11 -1.08 -6.56 -1.92
CA ARG A 11 0.23 -6.89 -2.49
C ARG A 11 0.50 -6.12 -3.77
N GLU A 12 -0.40 -6.18 -4.73
CA GLU A 12 -0.21 -5.49 -6.01
C GLU A 12 -0.21 -3.97 -5.85
N SER A 13 -1.00 -3.42 -4.93
CA SER A 13 -0.99 -1.98 -4.62
C SER A 13 0.36 -1.55 -4.03
N VAL A 14 0.94 -2.32 -3.10
CA VAL A 14 2.27 -2.04 -2.54
C VAL A 14 3.35 -2.13 -3.62
N LEU A 15 3.30 -3.16 -4.47
CA LEU A 15 4.24 -3.30 -5.59
C LEU A 15 4.10 -2.15 -6.60
N PHE A 16 2.87 -1.73 -6.91
CA PHE A 16 2.61 -0.57 -7.76
C PHE A 16 3.29 0.67 -7.20
N LEU A 17 3.05 0.98 -5.91
CA LEU A 17 3.62 2.17 -5.27
C LEU A 17 5.15 2.15 -5.29
N LEU A 18 5.75 1.00 -5.01
CA LEU A 18 7.21 0.84 -4.98
C LEU A 18 7.88 0.91 -6.36
N ASN A 19 7.19 0.49 -7.42
CA ASN A 19 7.72 0.54 -8.79
C ASN A 19 7.49 1.89 -9.47
N ASN A 20 6.51 2.69 -9.04
CA ASN A 20 6.12 3.96 -9.67
C ASN A 20 6.60 5.20 -8.91
N THR A 21 7.58 5.05 -8.02
CA THR A 21 8.22 6.17 -7.33
C THR A 21 9.73 6.08 -7.39
N SER A 22 10.38 7.24 -7.56
CA SER A 22 11.83 7.36 -7.47
C SER A 22 12.31 7.55 -6.02
N ALA A 23 11.41 7.88 -5.10
CA ALA A 23 11.72 8.10 -3.70
C ALA A 23 11.66 6.78 -2.90
N GLY A 24 12.57 6.62 -1.93
CA GLY A 24 12.46 5.51 -0.98
C GLY A 24 11.16 5.57 -0.17
N LEU A 25 10.37 4.50 -0.24
CA LEU A 25 9.17 4.34 0.58
C LEU A 25 9.47 3.51 1.82
N ASP A 26 9.22 4.12 2.97
CA ASP A 26 9.15 3.43 4.25
C ASP A 26 7.71 2.97 4.54
N GLN A 27 7.54 2.22 5.63
CA GLN A 27 6.23 1.68 6.02
C GLN A 27 5.16 2.77 6.21
N TYR A 28 5.56 3.94 6.73
CA TYR A 28 4.64 5.04 7.00
C TYR A 28 4.12 5.67 5.69
N LYS A 29 5.01 5.91 4.72
CA LYS A 29 4.64 6.43 3.40
C LYS A 29 3.73 5.47 2.65
N ILE A 30 4.03 4.16 2.69
CA ILE A 30 3.18 3.13 2.07
C ILE A 30 1.79 3.12 2.72
N ALA A 31 1.72 3.09 4.06
CA ALA A 31 0.46 3.11 4.79
C ALA A 31 -0.40 4.33 4.44
N LYS A 32 0.22 5.52 4.37
CA LYS A 32 -0.46 6.77 4.00
C LYS A 32 -0.97 6.73 2.55
N ALA A 33 -0.15 6.27 1.61
CA ALA A 33 -0.55 6.17 0.21
C ALA A 33 -1.74 5.20 0.01
N ILE A 34 -1.70 4.03 0.66
CA ILE A 34 -2.81 3.06 0.63
C ILE A 34 -4.10 3.66 1.21
N PHE A 35 -4.02 4.40 2.32
CA PHE A 35 -5.19 5.10 2.87
C PHE A 35 -5.76 6.13 1.87
N LEU A 36 -4.91 6.97 1.28
CA LEU A 36 -5.35 8.00 0.33
C LEU A 36 -5.96 7.38 -0.93
N ALA A 37 -5.36 6.31 -1.45
CA ALA A 37 -5.87 5.60 -2.62
C ALA A 37 -7.23 4.95 -2.34
N ASP A 38 -7.40 4.28 -1.20
CA ASP A 38 -8.69 3.69 -0.82
C ASP A 38 -9.78 4.75 -0.61
N VAL A 39 -9.46 5.88 0.02
CA VAL A 39 -10.41 7.00 0.18
C VAL A 39 -10.76 7.63 -1.15
N GLY A 40 -9.77 7.89 -2.02
CA GLY A 40 -9.98 8.46 -3.35
C GLY A 40 -10.86 7.55 -4.21
N HIS A 41 -10.54 6.26 -4.23
CA HIS A 41 -11.29 5.27 -4.97
C HIS A 41 -12.71 5.07 -4.40
N LEU A 42 -12.88 5.11 -3.08
CA LEU A 42 -14.19 5.05 -2.44
C LEU A 42 -15.06 6.25 -2.81
N ASN A 43 -14.49 7.46 -2.78
CA ASN A 43 -15.22 8.69 -3.09
C ASN A 43 -15.64 8.77 -4.57
N LYS A 44 -14.81 8.26 -5.48
CA LYS A 44 -15.07 8.34 -6.93
C LYS A 44 -15.90 7.17 -7.46
N PHE A 45 -15.66 5.96 -6.96
CA PHE A 45 -16.18 4.73 -7.53
C PHE A 45 -17.01 3.89 -6.55
N GLY A 46 -17.22 4.36 -5.32
CA GLY A 46 -18.07 3.70 -4.33
C GLY A 46 -17.45 2.44 -3.70
N ARG A 47 -16.14 2.19 -3.89
CA ARG A 47 -15.42 1.09 -3.25
C ARG A 47 -13.96 1.43 -2.92
N PRO A 48 -13.37 0.91 -1.84
CA PRO A 48 -11.92 0.93 -1.68
C PRO A 48 -11.22 -0.02 -2.67
N ILE A 49 -9.90 0.10 -2.81
CA ILE A 49 -9.05 -0.79 -3.61
C ILE A 49 -8.71 -2.03 -2.79
N THR A 50 -8.18 -1.81 -1.58
CA THR A 50 -7.61 -2.89 -0.75
C THR A 50 -8.59 -3.52 0.21
N TYR A 51 -9.67 -2.80 0.54
CA TYR A 51 -10.62 -3.17 1.59
C TYR A 51 -9.94 -3.39 2.96
N ASP A 52 -8.80 -2.71 3.21
CA ASP A 52 -8.13 -2.81 4.50
C ASP A 52 -9.02 -2.22 5.63
N ASN A 53 -8.69 -2.59 6.85
CA ASN A 53 -9.29 -2.02 8.04
C ASN A 53 -8.38 -0.94 8.59
N TYR A 54 -8.94 0.26 8.82
CA TYR A 54 -8.17 1.40 9.27
C TYR A 54 -8.35 1.63 10.77
N VAL A 55 -7.23 1.84 11.46
CA VAL A 55 -7.20 2.24 12.87
C VAL A 55 -6.59 3.62 12.99
N ALA A 56 -7.22 4.49 13.78
CA ALA A 56 -6.69 5.82 14.07
C ALA A 56 -5.50 5.71 15.05
N MET A 57 -4.31 6.07 14.60
CA MET A 57 -3.10 6.12 15.41
C MET A 57 -2.58 7.56 15.50
N LYS A 58 -1.54 7.79 16.33
CA LYS A 58 -0.97 9.12 16.62
C LYS A 58 -0.68 9.96 15.37
N PHE A 59 -0.25 9.33 14.28
CA PHE A 59 0.16 10.00 13.03
C PHE A 59 -0.83 9.81 11.88
N GLY A 60 -2.06 9.43 12.19
CA GLY A 60 -3.13 9.25 11.22
C GLY A 60 -3.66 7.82 11.13
N PRO A 61 -4.54 7.56 10.14
CA PRO A 61 -5.12 6.26 9.91
C PRO A 61 -4.09 5.26 9.39
N VAL A 62 -4.12 4.04 9.91
CA VAL A 62 -3.20 2.96 9.54
C VAL A 62 -3.99 1.79 8.95
N PRO A 63 -3.70 1.35 7.70
CA PRO A 63 -4.26 0.14 7.12
C PRO A 63 -3.66 -1.07 7.83
N SER A 64 -4.45 -1.72 8.68
CA SER A 64 -3.98 -2.71 9.65
C SER A 64 -3.30 -3.89 8.97
N LYS A 65 -3.92 -4.45 7.93
CA LYS A 65 -3.39 -5.64 7.24
C LYS A 65 -2.11 -5.29 6.49
N THR A 66 -2.11 -4.19 5.74
CA THR A 66 -0.93 -3.70 5.03
C THR A 66 0.23 -3.43 5.99
N TYR A 67 -0.06 -2.77 7.11
CA TYR A 67 0.92 -2.49 8.16
C TYR A 67 1.54 -3.78 8.71
N ASP A 68 0.72 -4.75 9.09
CA ASP A 68 1.19 -6.03 9.63
C ASP A 68 2.02 -6.82 8.61
N LEU A 69 1.60 -6.85 7.35
CA LEU A 69 2.34 -7.53 6.29
C LEU A 69 3.71 -6.90 6.06
N LEU A 70 3.80 -5.57 5.96
CA LEU A 70 5.09 -4.87 5.82
C LEU A 70 6.02 -5.09 7.01
N ARG A 71 5.47 -5.17 8.24
CA ARG A 71 6.25 -5.29 9.46
C ARG A 71 6.72 -6.71 9.75
N HIS A 72 5.85 -7.69 9.50
CA HIS A 72 6.03 -9.05 9.99
C HIS A 72 6.17 -10.10 8.88
N LYS A 73 5.66 -9.82 7.68
CA LYS A 73 5.64 -10.78 6.55
C LYS A 73 5.90 -10.10 5.19
N PRO A 74 6.95 -9.27 5.03
CA PRO A 74 7.19 -8.54 3.78
C PRO A 74 7.36 -9.46 2.56
N GLU A 75 7.86 -10.68 2.77
CA GLU A 75 7.96 -11.71 1.73
C GLU A 75 6.61 -12.07 1.11
N SER A 76 5.52 -11.99 1.87
CA SER A 76 4.16 -12.24 1.35
C SER A 76 3.66 -11.13 0.42
N LEU A 77 4.34 -9.99 0.40
CA LEU A 77 4.07 -8.86 -0.50
C LEU A 77 5.03 -8.83 -1.69
N ASP A 78 5.94 -9.80 -1.83
CA ASP A 78 7.01 -9.78 -2.82
C ASP A 78 7.88 -8.51 -2.73
N VAL A 79 8.19 -8.05 -1.51
CA VAL A 79 9.05 -6.89 -1.26
C VAL A 79 10.28 -7.26 -0.45
N ALA A 80 11.40 -6.57 -0.72
CA ALA A 80 12.62 -6.64 0.08
C ALA A 80 12.76 -5.42 1.00
N ILE A 81 13.37 -5.63 2.17
CA ILE A 81 13.74 -4.56 3.09
C ILE A 81 15.15 -4.05 2.71
N LYS A 82 15.22 -2.76 2.37
CA LYS A 82 16.48 -2.02 2.21
C LYS A 82 16.81 -1.34 3.54
N LYS A 83 17.78 -1.90 4.26
CA LYS A 83 18.35 -1.25 5.44
C LYS A 83 19.18 -0.05 4.99
N SER A 84 18.84 1.14 5.48
CA SER A 84 19.67 2.33 5.32
C SER A 84 20.49 2.56 6.60
N ASN A 85 21.48 3.45 6.54
CA ASN A 85 22.20 3.90 7.75
C ASN A 85 21.27 4.64 8.75
N SER A 86 20.03 4.96 8.34
CA SER A 86 18.99 5.50 9.19
C SER A 86 18.19 4.38 9.85
N SER A 87 17.63 4.65 11.04
CA SER A 87 16.77 3.72 11.80
C SER A 87 15.45 3.32 11.11
N VAL A 88 15.21 3.77 9.88
CA VAL A 88 13.98 3.55 9.10
C VAL A 88 14.26 2.59 7.96
N ASN A 89 13.48 1.51 7.91
CA ASN A 89 13.49 0.54 6.83
C ASN A 89 12.78 1.09 5.60
N ASN A 90 13.45 1.11 4.47
CA ASN A 90 12.82 1.33 3.17
C ASN A 90 12.48 -0.03 2.55
N TYR A 91 11.50 -0.03 1.65
CA TYR A 91 11.09 -1.22 0.92
C TYR A 91 11.44 -1.09 -0.56
N SER A 92 11.57 -2.22 -1.24
CA SER A 92 11.67 -2.28 -2.70
C SER A 92 10.92 -3.47 -3.24
N ALA A 93 10.22 -3.29 -4.35
CA ALA A 93 9.55 -4.37 -5.04
C ALA A 93 10.55 -5.41 -5.58
N LEU A 94 10.21 -6.69 -5.45
CA LEU A 94 10.97 -7.79 -6.07
C LEU A 94 10.51 -8.09 -7.51
N ARG A 95 9.33 -7.59 -7.88
CA ARG A 95 8.74 -7.75 -9.22
C ARG A 95 7.82 -6.58 -9.56
N GLN A 96 7.39 -6.52 -10.81
CA GLN A 96 6.31 -5.62 -11.23
C GLN A 96 4.96 -6.10 -10.70
N HIS A 97 4.02 -5.18 -10.52
CA HIS A 97 2.65 -5.52 -10.14
C HIS A 97 1.90 -6.19 -11.30
N GLU A 98 0.92 -7.02 -10.96
CA GLU A 98 0.09 -7.73 -11.94
C GLU A 98 -1.19 -6.96 -12.29
N LYS A 99 -1.40 -6.72 -13.59
CA LYS A 99 -2.59 -6.02 -14.10
C LYS A 99 -3.90 -6.78 -13.93
N LEU A 100 -3.84 -8.09 -13.68
CA LEU A 100 -5.04 -8.90 -13.45
C LEU A 100 -5.74 -8.54 -12.14
N GLU A 101 -4.97 -8.08 -11.16
CA GLU A 101 -5.48 -7.75 -9.84
C GLU A 101 -5.83 -6.28 -9.70
N LEU A 102 -5.25 -5.33 -10.43
CA LEU A 102 -5.57 -3.90 -10.35
C LEU A 102 -6.28 -3.42 -11.62
N SER A 103 -7.43 -2.76 -11.47
CA SER A 103 -8.06 -2.07 -12.60
C SER A 103 -7.33 -0.76 -12.90
N GLU A 104 -7.54 -0.20 -14.09
CA GLU A 104 -6.99 1.11 -14.46
C GLU A 104 -7.39 2.22 -13.48
N SER A 105 -8.62 2.15 -12.94
CA SER A 105 -9.07 3.07 -11.88
C SER A 105 -8.32 2.89 -10.56
N ASP A 106 -7.94 1.66 -10.20
CA ASP A 106 -7.15 1.40 -8.99
C ASP A 106 -5.74 1.99 -9.18
N GLU A 107 -5.09 1.72 -10.32
CA GLU A 107 -3.77 2.25 -10.66
C GLU A 107 -3.75 3.79 -10.70
N SER A 108 -4.80 4.41 -11.25
CA SER A 108 -4.93 5.87 -11.31
C SER A 108 -4.99 6.51 -9.92
N GLU A 109 -5.74 5.91 -8.97
CA GLU A 109 -5.82 6.42 -7.60
C GLU A 109 -4.54 6.14 -6.81
N LEU A 110 -3.88 5.00 -7.02
CA LEU A 110 -2.57 4.71 -6.44
C LEU A 110 -1.50 5.69 -6.93
N GLN A 111 -1.52 6.05 -8.21
CA GLN A 111 -0.61 7.05 -8.77
C GLN A 111 -0.86 8.44 -8.17
N GLN A 112 -2.13 8.83 -7.99
CA GLN A 112 -2.48 10.09 -7.32
C GLN A 112 -2.02 10.12 -5.86
N ALA A 113 -2.03 8.97 -5.17
CA ALA A 113 -1.57 8.86 -3.78
C ALA A 113 -0.05 8.98 -3.60
N LEU A 114 0.73 8.95 -4.68
CA LEU A 114 2.18 9.18 -4.70
C LEU A 114 2.58 10.64 -4.88
N ALA A 115 1.64 11.53 -5.25
CA ALA A 115 1.88 12.96 -5.46
C ALA A 115 2.10 13.71 -4.14
#